data_AF-A0A850LX78-F1
#
_entry.id   AF-A0A850LX78-F1
#
_cell.length_a   1.000
_cell.length_b   1.000
_cell.length_c   1.000
_cell.angle_alpha   90.00
_cell.angle_beta   90.00
_cell.angle_gamma   90.00
#
_symmetry.space_group_name_H-M   'P 1'
#
loop_
_entity.id
_entity.type
_entity.pdbx_description
1 polymer ?
#
loop_
_entity_poly.entity_id
_entity_poly.type
_entity_poly.pdbx_seq_one_letter_code
_entity_poly.pdbx_strand_id
1 'polypeptide(L)'
;MSKKPIEIYFPIQDVNKIAEKEAIAKRHYRPIYTMHKWWARRLGCVFRTIILYTLIDNNTKIYNKLNRKWMNIEKIPTPNRIWKKYYLSDIDFDGKVILDPFFGGGTTIVEALRMGCNVIGKELNPVAWFITKKEVEPISLKKLDEAFNNLKNDL
;
A
#
# COMPACT_ATOMS: atom_id res chain seq x y z
N MET A 1 3.78 4.35 27.32
CA MET A 1 3.33 4.66 25.95
C MET A 1 1.82 4.48 25.87
N SER A 2 1.09 5.35 25.15
CA SER A 2 -0.31 5.10 24.83
C SER A 2 -0.42 3.92 23.88
N LYS A 3 -1.42 3.05 24.07
CA LYS A 3 -1.70 1.95 23.15
C LYS A 3 -2.02 2.49 21.75
N LYS A 4 -1.50 1.83 20.72
CA LYS A 4 -1.84 2.05 19.32
C LYS A 4 -3.21 1.45 19.00
N PRO A 5 -3.93 1.95 17.98
CA PRO A 5 -5.24 1.41 17.64
C PRO A 5 -5.26 -0.10 17.37
N ILE A 6 -4.23 -0.63 16.69
CA ILE A 6 -4.10 -2.07 16.42
C ILE A 6 -4.07 -2.94 17.68
N GLU A 7 -3.53 -2.41 18.80
CA GLU A 7 -3.43 -3.11 20.09
C GLU A 7 -4.77 -3.12 20.86
N ILE A 8 -5.74 -2.33 20.41
CA ILE A 8 -7.06 -2.20 21.03
C ILE A 8 -8.12 -2.91 20.18
N TYR A 9 -8.07 -2.74 18.86
CA TYR A 9 -9.04 -3.32 17.94
C TYR A 9 -8.46 -3.46 16.54
N PHE A 10 -8.79 -4.56 15.89
CA PHE A 10 -8.56 -4.78 14.46
C PHE A 10 -9.88 -5.19 13.80
N PRO A 11 -10.27 -4.60 12.65
CA PRO A 11 -11.57 -4.81 12.02
C PRO A 11 -11.63 -6.13 11.25
N ILE A 12 -11.46 -7.26 11.93
CA ILE A 12 -11.34 -8.60 11.34
C ILE A 12 -12.51 -8.92 10.41
N GLN A 13 -13.75 -8.67 10.85
CA GLN A 13 -14.95 -8.98 10.06
C GLN A 13 -15.00 -8.19 8.75
N ASP A 14 -14.64 -6.91 8.77
CA ASP A 14 -14.69 -6.06 7.58
C ASP A 14 -13.51 -6.34 6.64
N VAL A 15 -12.32 -6.59 7.19
CA VAL A 15 -11.13 -7.00 6.42
C VAL A 15 -11.36 -8.33 5.72
N ASN A 16 -11.94 -9.33 6.40
CA ASN A 16 -12.19 -10.64 5.81
C ASN A 16 -13.11 -10.55 4.58
N LYS A 17 -14.20 -9.76 4.66
CA LYS A 17 -15.14 -9.58 3.54
C LYS A 17 -14.46 -9.06 2.27
N ILE A 18 -13.50 -8.16 2.40
CA ILE A 18 -12.76 -7.62 1.24
C ILE A 18 -11.58 -8.52 0.85
N ALA A 19 -10.99 -9.21 1.82
CA ALA A 19 -9.90 -10.16 1.58
C ALA A 19 -10.37 -11.34 0.72
N GLU A 20 -11.56 -11.89 0.99
CA GLU A 20 -12.17 -12.94 0.16
C GLU A 20 -12.32 -12.49 -1.30
N LYS A 21 -12.81 -11.27 -1.52
CA LYS A 21 -12.98 -10.70 -2.86
C LYS A 21 -11.63 -10.45 -3.55
N GLU A 22 -10.66 -9.88 -2.82
CA GLU A 22 -9.31 -9.63 -3.35
C GLU A 22 -8.60 -10.94 -3.71
N ALA A 23 -8.81 -12.02 -2.93
CA ALA A 23 -8.17 -13.31 -3.14
C ALA A 23 -8.62 -14.01 -4.43
N ILE A 24 -9.90 -13.89 -4.81
CA ILE A 24 -10.48 -14.56 -5.99
C ILE A 24 -10.13 -13.83 -7.29
N ALA A 25 -10.17 -12.49 -7.30
CA ALA A 25 -10.03 -11.70 -8.52
C ALA A 25 -8.78 -10.80 -8.52
N LYS A 26 -7.63 -11.35 -8.13
CA LYS A 26 -6.35 -10.63 -8.01
C LYS A 26 -5.97 -9.83 -9.26
N ARG A 27 -6.25 -10.35 -10.46
CA ARG A 27 -5.97 -9.69 -11.75
C ARG A 27 -6.73 -8.37 -11.94
N HIS A 28 -7.96 -8.29 -11.44
CA HIS A 28 -8.79 -7.10 -11.58
C HIS A 28 -8.47 -6.06 -10.50
N TYR A 29 -8.23 -6.51 -9.26
CA TYR A 29 -8.08 -5.60 -8.12
C TYR A 29 -6.64 -5.19 -7.81
N ARG A 30 -5.65 -5.97 -8.27
CA ARG A 30 -4.22 -5.73 -8.01
C ARG A 30 -3.34 -6.06 -9.23
N PRO A 31 -3.47 -5.31 -10.34
CA PRO A 31 -2.70 -5.57 -11.56
C PRO A 31 -1.18 -5.65 -11.33
N ILE A 32 -0.64 -4.75 -10.48
CA ILE A 32 0.77 -4.74 -10.08
C ILE A 32 1.23 -6.09 -9.54
N TYR A 33 0.40 -6.76 -8.72
CA TYR A 33 0.74 -8.05 -8.14
C TYR A 33 0.58 -9.24 -9.10
N THR A 34 0.18 -8.99 -10.34
CA THR A 34 0.03 -10.02 -11.38
C THR A 34 1.13 -10.01 -12.42
N MET A 35 2.06 -9.06 -12.35
CA MET A 35 3.29 -9.05 -13.17
C MET A 35 4.10 -10.35 -12.98
N HIS A 36 4.09 -10.92 -11.77
CA HIS A 36 4.68 -12.22 -11.49
C HIS A 36 3.89 -12.98 -10.42
N LYS A 37 3.77 -14.29 -10.59
CA LYS A 37 3.12 -15.18 -9.62
C LYS A 37 4.09 -15.43 -8.45
N TRP A 38 3.67 -15.07 -7.23
CA TRP A 38 4.39 -15.40 -6.00
C TRP A 38 3.53 -16.24 -5.06
N TRP A 39 4.05 -17.38 -4.57
CA TRP A 39 3.26 -18.39 -3.84
C TRP A 39 2.81 -17.95 -2.45
N ALA A 40 3.57 -17.08 -1.78
CA ALA A 40 3.29 -16.64 -0.40
C ALA A 40 2.77 -15.20 -0.32
N ARG A 41 2.28 -14.60 -1.42
CA ARG A 41 1.87 -13.19 -1.45
C ARG A 41 0.60 -12.96 -0.63
N ARG A 42 0.70 -12.11 0.40
CA ARG A 42 -0.43 -11.68 1.24
C ARG A 42 -1.28 -10.66 0.48
N LEU A 43 -2.50 -10.45 0.96
CA LEU A 43 -3.46 -9.53 0.34
C LEU A 43 -3.12 -8.09 0.73
N GLY A 44 -3.19 -7.18 -0.25
CA GLY A 44 -2.92 -5.76 -0.04
C GLY A 44 -3.89 -5.15 0.95
N CYS A 45 -5.17 -5.54 0.92
CA CYS A 45 -6.15 -5.06 1.90
C CYS A 45 -5.75 -5.33 3.35
N VAL A 46 -5.19 -6.51 3.63
CA VAL A 46 -4.76 -6.89 4.98
C VAL A 46 -3.60 -6.02 5.42
N PHE A 47 -2.57 -5.88 4.58
CA PHE A 47 -1.40 -5.04 4.89
C PHE A 47 -1.78 -3.56 5.02
N ARG A 48 -2.64 -3.05 4.14
CA ARG A 48 -3.18 -1.70 4.26
C ARG A 48 -3.86 -1.47 5.60
N THR A 49 -4.67 -2.42 6.09
CA THR A 49 -5.32 -2.30 7.40
C THR A 49 -4.30 -2.34 8.53
N ILE A 50 -3.31 -3.23 8.47
CA ILE A 50 -2.22 -3.29 9.46
C ILE A 50 -1.50 -1.95 9.53
N ILE A 51 -1.07 -1.40 8.39
CA ILE A 51 -0.36 -0.11 8.33
C ILE A 51 -1.27 1.00 8.89
N LEU A 52 -2.53 1.06 8.47
CA LEU A 52 -3.49 2.06 8.96
C LEU A 52 -3.64 2.05 10.48
N TYR A 53 -3.91 0.88 11.05
CA TYR A 53 -4.15 0.74 12.49
C TYR A 53 -2.88 0.85 13.33
N THR A 54 -1.71 0.66 12.73
CA THR A 54 -0.41 0.79 13.41
C THR A 54 0.09 2.23 13.40
N LEU A 55 -0.04 2.95 12.27
CA LEU A 55 0.65 4.22 12.04
C LEU A 55 -0.21 5.47 12.21
N ILE A 56 -1.54 5.35 12.25
CA ILE A 56 -2.41 6.52 12.40
C ILE A 56 -2.13 7.26 13.71
N ASP A 57 -1.89 8.56 13.56
CA ASP A 57 -1.62 9.52 14.62
C ASP A 57 -1.96 10.94 14.18
N ASN A 58 -1.71 11.93 15.03
CA ASN A 58 -2.06 13.33 14.78
C ASN A 58 -1.33 13.95 13.57
N ASN A 59 -0.23 13.36 13.10
CA ASN A 59 0.51 13.83 11.91
C ASN A 59 -0.02 13.20 10.61
N THR A 60 -0.99 12.29 10.71
CA THR A 60 -1.56 11.62 9.54
C THR A 60 -2.33 12.61 8.68
N LYS A 61 -2.04 12.62 7.38
CA LYS A 61 -2.71 13.45 6.38
C LYS A 61 -3.71 12.62 5.59
N ILE A 62 -4.86 13.21 5.31
CA ILE A 62 -5.91 12.63 4.49
C ILE A 62 -6.14 13.55 3.29
N TYR A 63 -6.25 12.98 2.10
CA TYR A 63 -6.57 13.76 0.92
C TYR A 63 -8.07 14.08 0.89
N ASN A 64 -8.39 15.38 0.91
CA ASN A 64 -9.74 15.85 0.72
C ASN A 64 -10.02 15.99 -0.78
N LYS A 65 -10.88 15.12 -1.32
CA LYS A 65 -11.23 15.11 -2.75
C LYS A 65 -12.03 16.33 -3.19
N LEU A 66 -12.82 16.95 -2.31
CA LEU A 66 -13.62 18.14 -2.62
C LEU A 66 -12.71 19.35 -2.82
N ASN A 67 -11.76 19.55 -1.91
CA ASN A 67 -10.86 20.69 -1.92
C ASN A 67 -9.51 20.41 -2.61
N ARG A 68 -9.32 19.18 -3.12
CA ARG A 68 -8.10 18.67 -3.78
C ARG A 68 -6.82 18.95 -2.98
N LYS A 69 -6.88 18.79 -1.66
CA LYS A 69 -5.80 19.16 -0.74
C LYS A 69 -5.61 18.13 0.36
N TRP A 70 -4.35 17.94 0.76
CA TRP A 70 -4.00 17.16 1.95
C TRP A 70 -4.31 17.95 3.23
N MET A 71 -4.98 17.30 4.18
CA MET A 71 -5.36 17.87 5.46
C MET A 71 -4.92 16.96 6.59
N ASN A 72 -4.38 17.52 7.68
CA ASN A 72 -4.10 16.74 8.89
C ASN A 72 -5.41 16.25 9.51
N ILE A 73 -5.38 15.08 10.15
CA ILE A 73 -6.51 14.67 10.98
C ILE A 73 -6.60 15.55 12.23
N GLU A 74 -7.81 15.99 12.57
CA GLU A 74 -8.03 16.80 13.79
C GLU A 74 -7.80 15.97 15.06
N LYS A 75 -8.28 14.73 15.05
CA LYS A 75 -8.19 13.79 16.17
C LYS A 75 -8.27 12.36 15.66
N ILE A 76 -7.47 11.48 16.27
CA ILE A 76 -7.55 10.04 16.04
C ILE A 76 -8.93 9.53 16.53
N PRO A 77 -9.76 8.94 15.66
CA PRO A 77 -11.03 8.35 16.05
C PRO A 77 -10.84 7.16 16.98
N THR A 78 -11.93 6.70 17.60
CA THR A 78 -11.91 5.41 18.29
C THR A 78 -11.51 4.29 17.31
N PRO A 79 -10.78 3.25 17.75
CA PRO A 79 -10.31 2.17 16.87
C PRO A 79 -11.40 1.54 15.99
N ASN A 80 -12.62 1.39 16.51
CA ASN A 80 -13.76 0.83 15.75
C ASN A 80 -14.28 1.78 14.65
N ARG A 81 -13.96 3.07 14.71
CA ARG A 81 -14.38 4.09 13.71
C ARG A 81 -13.33 4.34 12.64
N ILE A 82 -12.07 3.96 12.87
CA ILE A 82 -10.97 4.17 11.91
C ILE A 82 -11.30 3.53 10.56
N TRP A 83 -11.79 2.28 10.56
CA TRP A 83 -12.22 1.58 9.36
C TRP A 83 -13.21 2.39 8.53
N LYS A 84 -14.36 2.74 9.13
CA LYS A 84 -15.44 3.46 8.46
C LYS A 84 -15.01 4.83 7.95
N LYS A 85 -14.11 5.51 8.68
CA LYS A 85 -13.72 6.89 8.37
C LYS A 85 -12.59 6.97 7.35
N TYR A 86 -11.61 6.08 7.41
CA TYR A 86 -10.33 6.28 6.73
C TYR A 86 -9.89 5.13 5.82
N TYR A 87 -10.46 3.92 5.93
CA TYR A 87 -9.94 2.79 5.16
C TYR A 87 -9.93 3.04 3.64
N LEU A 88 -10.97 3.70 3.11
CA LEU A 88 -11.10 4.05 1.69
C LEU A 88 -10.53 5.43 1.32
N SER A 89 -9.98 6.16 2.29
CA SER A 89 -9.38 7.47 2.03
C SER A 89 -7.96 7.33 1.47
N ASP A 90 -7.51 8.33 0.71
CA ASP A 90 -6.08 8.45 0.39
C ASP A 90 -5.37 9.04 1.62
N ILE A 91 -4.34 8.34 2.10
CA ILE A 91 -3.67 8.61 3.37
C ILE A 91 -2.19 8.80 3.09
N ASP A 92 -1.58 9.75 3.80
CA ASP A 92 -0.15 9.98 3.83
C ASP A 92 0.32 9.98 5.30
N PHE A 93 1.26 9.08 5.59
CA PHE A 93 1.88 8.93 6.91
C PHE A 93 3.16 9.76 7.09
N ASP A 94 3.38 10.74 6.22
CA ASP A 94 4.42 11.76 6.37
C ASP A 94 5.83 11.15 6.43
N GLY A 95 6.10 10.19 5.54
CA GLY A 95 7.43 9.59 5.40
C GLY A 95 7.85 8.66 6.55
N LYS A 96 6.92 8.22 7.42
CA LYS A 96 7.22 7.18 8.43
C LYS A 96 7.89 5.98 7.79
N VAL A 97 8.88 5.42 8.50
CA VAL A 97 9.70 4.31 7.98
C VAL A 97 9.11 2.98 8.41
N ILE A 98 8.93 2.07 7.45
CA ILE A 98 8.60 0.66 7.67
C ILE A 98 9.81 -0.21 7.28
N LEU A 99 10.19 -1.12 8.17
CA LEU A 99 11.16 -2.18 7.87
C LEU A 99 10.41 -3.49 7.65
N ASP A 100 10.63 -4.11 6.50
CA ASP A 100 10.21 -5.49 6.23
C ASP A 100 11.44 -6.33 5.83
N PRO A 101 12.00 -7.13 6.75
CA PRO A 101 13.20 -7.90 6.49
C PRO A 101 12.95 -9.17 5.66
N PHE A 102 11.68 -9.51 5.38
CA PHE A 102 11.27 -10.72 4.66
C PHE A 102 10.02 -10.45 3.80
N PHE A 103 10.09 -9.42 2.95
CA PHE A 103 8.89 -8.92 2.27
C PHE A 103 8.31 -9.90 1.24
N GLY A 104 9.06 -10.94 0.84
CA GLY A 104 8.62 -11.95 -0.12
C GLY A 104 8.09 -11.33 -1.40
N GLY A 105 6.80 -11.46 -1.62
CA GLY A 105 6.13 -10.87 -2.78
C GLY A 105 5.93 -9.35 -2.69
N GLY A 106 6.49 -8.63 -1.73
CA GLY A 106 6.54 -7.16 -1.77
C GLY A 106 5.23 -6.43 -1.45
N THR A 107 4.19 -7.12 -0.99
CA THR A 107 2.90 -6.49 -0.64
C THR A 107 3.07 -5.38 0.39
N THR A 108 3.89 -5.61 1.42
CA THR A 108 4.20 -4.60 2.44
C THR A 108 4.85 -3.38 1.82
N ILE A 109 5.80 -3.58 0.90
CA ILE A 109 6.54 -2.50 0.23
C ILE A 109 5.59 -1.62 -0.57
N VAL A 110 4.78 -2.23 -1.44
CA VAL A 110 3.86 -1.52 -2.31
C VAL A 110 2.78 -0.80 -1.50
N GLU A 111 2.13 -1.45 -0.53
CA GLU A 111 1.08 -0.80 0.26
C GLU A 111 1.62 0.32 1.15
N ALA A 112 2.82 0.17 1.71
CA ALA A 112 3.46 1.22 2.51
C ALA A 112 3.78 2.46 1.68
N LEU A 113 4.40 2.29 0.51
CA LEU A 113 4.69 3.41 -0.40
C LEU A 113 3.40 4.13 -0.85
N ARG A 114 2.33 3.38 -1.13
CA ARG A 114 1.01 3.94 -1.46
C ARG A 114 0.39 4.79 -0.33
N MET A 115 0.84 4.61 0.91
CA MET A 115 0.36 5.35 2.08
C MET A 115 1.37 6.42 2.55
N GLY A 116 2.31 6.81 1.69
CA GLY A 116 3.28 7.88 1.99
C GLY A 116 4.37 7.47 2.97
N CYS A 117 4.57 6.18 3.21
CA CYS A 117 5.68 5.70 4.04
C CYS A 117 6.98 5.59 3.23
N ASN A 118 8.10 5.72 3.93
CA ASN A 118 9.40 5.22 3.47
C ASN A 118 9.52 3.74 3.83
N VAL A 119 10.22 2.95 3.01
CA VAL A 119 10.32 1.50 3.24
C VAL A 119 11.76 1.02 3.08
N ILE A 120 12.20 0.21 4.05
CA ILE A 120 13.44 -0.55 4.00
C ILE A 120 13.05 -2.03 3.88
N GLY A 121 13.31 -2.62 2.71
CA GLY A 121 12.99 -4.01 2.43
C GLY A 121 14.25 -4.87 2.30
N LYS A 122 14.24 -6.07 2.90
CA LYS A 122 15.18 -7.13 2.55
C LYS A 122 14.43 -8.39 2.10
N GLU A 123 15.01 -9.06 1.12
CA GLU A 123 14.53 -10.35 0.63
C GLU A 123 15.74 -11.13 0.12
N LEU A 124 15.87 -12.39 0.53
CA LEU A 124 16.98 -13.24 0.16
C LEU A 124 16.84 -13.72 -1.28
N ASN A 125 15.61 -13.96 -1.73
CA ASN A 125 15.35 -14.42 -3.09
C ASN A 125 15.56 -13.27 -4.09
N PRO A 126 16.55 -13.36 -4.99
CA PRO A 126 16.89 -12.26 -5.91
C PRO A 126 15.78 -11.97 -6.92
N VAL A 127 14.95 -12.96 -7.27
CA VAL A 127 13.83 -12.81 -8.19
C VAL A 127 12.70 -12.01 -7.54
N ALA A 128 12.30 -12.37 -6.32
CA ALA A 128 11.32 -11.59 -5.57
C ALA A 128 11.79 -10.15 -5.34
N TRP A 129 13.05 -9.99 -4.93
CA TRP A 129 13.63 -8.67 -4.74
C TRP A 129 13.59 -7.84 -6.02
N PHE A 130 14.01 -8.40 -7.15
CA PHE A 130 14.05 -7.68 -8.43
C PHE A 130 12.64 -7.30 -8.89
N ILE A 131 11.69 -8.22 -8.82
CA ILE A 131 10.30 -7.96 -9.22
C ILE A 131 9.71 -6.84 -8.36
N THR A 132 9.81 -6.93 -7.04
CA THR A 132 9.26 -5.89 -6.16
C THR A 132 9.96 -4.56 -6.35
N LYS A 133 11.28 -4.55 -6.59
CA LYS A 133 11.98 -3.32 -7.00
C LYS A 133 11.36 -2.72 -8.26
N LYS A 134 11.10 -3.52 -9.29
CA LYS A 134 10.49 -3.05 -10.55
C LYS A 134 9.02 -2.65 -10.40
N GLU A 135 8.27 -3.32 -9.53
CA GLU A 135 6.89 -2.96 -9.18
C GLU A 135 6.80 -1.52 -8.62
N VAL A 136 7.84 -1.04 -7.91
CA VAL A 136 7.82 0.26 -7.23
C VAL A 136 8.79 1.30 -7.81
N GLU A 137 9.57 0.94 -8.82
CA GLU A 137 10.56 1.84 -9.41
C GLU A 137 9.85 3.01 -10.12
N PRO A 138 10.24 4.26 -9.87
CA PRO A 138 9.63 5.39 -10.56
C PRO A 138 9.97 5.33 -12.05
N ILE A 139 8.95 5.47 -12.89
CA ILE A 139 9.09 5.47 -14.35
C ILE A 139 8.82 6.88 -14.87
N SER A 140 9.68 7.35 -15.77
CA SER A 140 9.44 8.59 -16.51
C SER A 140 8.46 8.30 -17.65
N LEU A 141 7.25 8.88 -17.58
CA LEU A 141 6.25 8.76 -18.64
C LEU A 141 6.78 9.26 -19.99
N LYS A 142 7.55 10.34 -19.98
CA LYS A 142 8.20 10.85 -21.19
C LYS A 142 9.12 9.81 -21.84
N LYS A 143 9.99 9.15 -21.07
CA LYS A 143 10.86 8.10 -21.60
C LYS A 143 10.08 6.89 -22.10
N LEU A 144 8.97 6.57 -21.44
CA LEU A 144 8.07 5.49 -21.87
C LEU A 144 7.43 5.82 -23.22
N ASP A 145 6.92 7.04 -23.39
CA ASP A 145 6.32 7.51 -24.64
C ASP A 145 7.35 7.58 -25.78
N GLU A 146 8.56 8.06 -25.49
CA GLU A 146 9.69 8.07 -26.45
C GLU A 146 10.03 6.64 -26.90
N ALA A 147 10.18 5.70 -25.97
CA ALA A 147 10.48 4.30 -26.29
C ALA A 147 9.37 3.63 -27.11
N PHE A 148 8.10 3.92 -26.80
CA PHE A 148 6.96 3.42 -27.56
C PHE A 148 6.96 3.96 -29.01
N ASN A 149 7.19 5.26 -29.19
CA ASN A 149 7.21 5.88 -30.52
C ASN A 149 8.37 5.36 -31.39
N ASN A 150 9.55 5.11 -30.79
CA ASN A 150 10.67 4.51 -31.50
C ASN A 150 10.30 3.12 -32.05
N LEU A 151 9.76 2.24 -31.18
CA LEU A 151 9.33 0.89 -31.59
C LEU A 151 8.25 0.91 -32.66
N LYS A 152 7.33 1.88 -32.60
CA LYS A 152 6.27 2.04 -33.60
C LYS A 152 6.82 2.42 -34.98
N ASN A 153 7.90 3.19 -35.03
CA ASN A 153 8.53 3.60 -36.29
C ASN A 153 9.46 2.53 -36.88
N ASP A 154 9.91 1.57 -36.06
CA ASP A 154 10.73 0.42 -36.46
C ASP A 154 9.89 -0.76 -37.04
N LEU A 155 8.56 -0.67 -36.98
CA LEU A 155 7.58 -1.65 -37.50
C LEU A 155 6.92 -1.16 -38.80
#